data_AF-A0A7X6JB73-F1
#
_entry.id   AF-A0A7X6JB73-F1
#
_cell.length_a   1.000
_cell.length_b   1.000
_cell.length_c   1.000
_cell.angle_alpha   90.00
_cell.angle_beta   90.00
_cell.angle_gamma   90.00
#
_symmetry.space_group_name_H-M   'P 1'
#
loop_
_entity.id
_entity.type
_entity.pdbx_description
1 polymer ?
#
loop_
_entity_poly.entity_id
_entity_poly.type
_entity_poly.pdbx_seq_one_letter_code
_entity_poly.pdbx_strand_id
1 'polypeptide(L)'
;MIGDIMIGKPDEDPDAVLAVDRSGNFTLGNRIDGRGKLVQRGAGDTTLTGSNNYSGGTDILAGRLIVSADNNLECRGRCHA
;
A
#
# COMPACT_ATOMS: atom_id res chain seq x y z
N MET A 1 -2.90 9.87 17.42
CA MET A 1 -3.43 8.95 16.39
C MET A 1 -2.26 8.67 15.45
N ILE A 2 -1.89 7.40 15.25
CA ILE A 2 -0.73 7.05 14.41
C ILE A 2 -1.08 7.43 12.98
N GLY A 3 -0.25 8.26 12.32
CA GLY A 3 -0.58 8.89 11.05
C GLY A 3 -0.85 7.88 9.93
N ASP A 4 -1.95 8.08 9.21
CA ASP A 4 -2.19 7.43 7.92
C ASP A 4 -1.16 7.89 6.88
N ILE A 5 -1.04 7.12 5.80
CA ILE A 5 -0.21 7.44 4.64
C ILE A 5 -1.14 7.82 3.49
N MET A 6 -1.20 9.10 3.15
CA MET A 6 -1.96 9.57 2.00
C MET A 6 -1.11 9.49 0.73
N ILE A 7 -1.50 8.64 -0.22
CA ILE A 7 -0.90 8.54 -1.55
C ILE A 7 -1.85 9.11 -2.59
N GLY A 8 -1.47 10.28 -3.07
CA GLY A 8 -2.11 10.94 -4.19
C GLY A 8 -3.43 11.60 -3.80
N LYS A 9 -3.32 12.89 -3.49
CA LYS A 9 -4.48 13.74 -3.26
C LYS A 9 -5.18 13.99 -4.61
N PRO A 10 -6.53 14.04 -4.63
CA PRO A 10 -7.28 14.22 -5.87
C PRO A 10 -6.92 15.48 -6.68
N ASP A 11 -6.38 16.49 -6.00
CA ASP A 11 -6.16 17.85 -6.51
C ASP A 11 -4.69 18.22 -6.78
N GLU A 12 -3.71 17.43 -6.33
CA GLU A 12 -2.29 17.81 -6.46
C GLU A 12 -1.43 16.77 -7.18
N ASP A 13 -1.66 15.49 -6.95
CA ASP A 13 -0.92 14.41 -7.63
C ASP A 13 -1.76 13.14 -7.54
N PRO A 14 -2.71 12.91 -8.45
CA PRO A 14 -3.56 11.73 -8.37
C PRO A 14 -2.79 10.41 -8.53
N ASP A 15 -1.58 10.45 -9.07
CA ASP A 15 -0.76 9.29 -9.46
C ASP A 15 0.40 9.01 -8.50
N ALA A 16 0.39 9.62 -7.30
CA ALA A 16 1.50 9.51 -6.36
C ALA A 16 1.82 8.04 -6.04
N VAL A 17 3.12 7.76 -5.91
CA VAL A 17 3.63 6.40 -5.71
C VAL A 17 4.26 6.27 -4.34
N LEU A 18 3.81 5.28 -3.56
CA LEU A 18 4.54 4.80 -2.40
C LEU A 18 5.40 3.61 -2.83
N ALA A 19 6.71 3.85 -2.96
CA ALA A 19 7.67 2.81 -3.30
C ALA A 19 8.32 2.23 -2.02
N VAL A 20 8.23 0.92 -1.85
CA VAL A 20 8.94 0.18 -0.80
C VAL A 20 10.15 -0.50 -1.44
N ASP A 21 11.32 0.09 -1.21
CA ASP A 21 12.61 -0.38 -1.71
C ASP A 21 13.51 -0.80 -0.55
N ARG A 22 13.14 -1.90 0.11
CA ARG A 22 13.89 -2.50 1.20
C ARG A 22 14.29 -3.93 0.88
N SER A 23 15.52 -4.30 1.27
CA SER A 23 16.07 -5.64 1.08
C SER A 23 15.80 -6.60 2.24
N GLY A 24 15.32 -6.09 3.39
CA GLY A 24 14.95 -6.88 4.56
C GLY A 24 13.44 -6.92 4.81
N ASN A 25 13.03 -7.66 5.84
CA ASN A 25 11.62 -7.76 6.24
C ASN A 25 11.11 -6.41 6.77
N PHE A 26 10.01 -5.93 6.22
CA PHE A 26 9.39 -4.65 6.59
C PHE A 26 7.91 -4.84 6.86
N THR A 27 7.39 -4.36 7.99
CA THR A 27 5.96 -4.38 8.27
C THR A 27 5.40 -2.97 8.15
N LEU A 28 4.40 -2.81 7.27
CA LEU A 28 3.65 -1.57 7.10
C LEU A 28 2.27 -1.72 7.75
N GLY A 29 2.17 -1.21 8.97
CA GLY A 29 0.93 -1.21 9.77
C GLY A 29 0.08 0.05 9.64
N ASN A 30 0.58 1.06 8.93
CA ASN A 30 -0.18 2.27 8.65
C ASN A 30 -1.25 1.97 7.61
N ARG A 31 -2.41 2.57 7.80
CA ARG A 31 -3.47 2.64 6.79
C ARG A 31 -3.02 3.59 5.67
N ILE A 32 -3.07 3.10 4.44
CA ILE A 32 -2.73 3.84 3.22
C ILE A 32 -4.03 4.25 2.54
N ASP A 33 -4.21 5.53 2.25
CA ASP A 33 -5.40 6.08 1.59
C ASP A 33 -5.01 6.92 0.38
N GLY A 34 -5.92 7.03 -0.60
CA GLY A 34 -5.79 7.99 -1.70
C GLY A 34 -5.94 7.35 -3.08
N ARG A 35 -5.58 8.08 -4.15
CA ARG A 35 -5.73 7.59 -5.53
C ARG A 35 -4.46 7.00 -6.12
N GLY A 36 -3.34 7.21 -5.44
CA GLY A 36 -2.02 6.73 -5.82
C GLY A 36 -1.87 5.21 -5.71
N LYS A 37 -0.68 4.72 -6.04
CA LYS A 37 -0.36 3.29 -6.08
C LYS A 37 0.78 2.88 -5.16
N LEU A 38 0.76 1.64 -4.71
CA LEU A 38 1.83 1.01 -3.96
C LEU A 38 2.78 0.27 -4.92
N VAL A 39 4.08 0.40 -4.73
CA VAL A 39 5.09 -0.30 -5.55
C VAL A 39 6.11 -0.99 -4.65
N GLN A 40 6.18 -2.32 -4.69
CA GLN A 40 7.25 -3.08 -4.07
C GLN A 40 8.43 -3.19 -5.06
N ARG A 41 9.53 -2.49 -4.75
CA ARG A 41 10.78 -2.50 -5.55
C ARG A 41 11.92 -3.26 -4.88
N GLY A 42 11.87 -3.37 -3.56
CA GLY A 42 12.93 -4.00 -2.79
C GLY A 42 12.88 -5.51 -2.90
N ALA A 43 14.05 -6.16 -2.83
CA ALA A 43 14.16 -7.62 -2.84
C ALA A 43 13.64 -8.30 -1.55
N GLY A 44 13.36 -7.53 -0.49
CA GLY A 44 12.87 -8.04 0.79
C GLY A 44 11.37 -8.32 0.81
N ASP A 45 10.91 -8.78 1.97
CA ASP A 45 9.51 -9.08 2.23
C ASP A 45 8.82 -7.88 2.91
N THR A 46 7.76 -7.37 2.30
CA THR A 46 6.91 -6.33 2.92
C THR A 46 5.60 -6.93 3.38
N THR A 47 5.27 -6.83 4.66
CA THR A 47 4.00 -7.27 5.21
C THR A 47 3.06 -6.07 5.39
N LEU A 48 1.96 -6.03 4.65
CA LEU A 48 0.87 -5.08 4.88
C LEU A 48 -0.07 -5.63 5.94
N THR A 49 -0.26 -4.86 7.01
CA THR A 49 -1.20 -5.22 8.09
C THR A 49 -2.28 -4.15 8.31
N GLY A 50 -2.10 -2.94 7.76
CA GLY A 50 -3.11 -1.88 7.78
C GLY A 50 -4.24 -2.11 6.77
N SER A 51 -5.45 -1.65 7.10
CA SER A 51 -6.58 -1.60 6.15
C SER A 51 -6.37 -0.46 5.17
N ASN A 52 -6.08 -0.78 3.92
CA ASN A 52 -5.68 0.16 2.88
C ASN A 52 -6.84 0.48 1.92
N ASN A 53 -6.93 1.76 1.56
CA ASN A 53 -7.98 2.35 0.74
C ASN A 53 -7.38 3.20 -0.39
N TYR A 54 -6.27 2.73 -0.97
CA TYR A 54 -5.74 3.31 -2.18
C TYR A 54 -6.38 2.70 -3.43
N SER A 55 -6.53 3.49 -4.49
CA SER A 55 -7.16 3.04 -5.74
C SER A 55 -6.21 2.93 -6.94
N GLY A 56 -4.93 3.27 -6.80
CA GLY A 56 -3.98 3.22 -7.91
C GLY A 56 -3.44 1.81 -8.19
N GLY A 57 -3.79 0.81 -7.36
CA GLY A 57 -3.32 -0.57 -7.50
C GLY A 57 -1.97 -0.83 -6.84
N THR A 58 -1.42 -2.03 -7.05
CA THR A 58 -0.15 -2.48 -6.45
C THR A 58 0.75 -3.15 -7.48
N ASP A 59 1.94 -2.60 -7.69
CA ASP A 59 2.96 -3.17 -8.56
C ASP A 59 4.02 -3.88 -7.72
N ILE A 60 4.30 -5.16 -8.00
CA ILE A 60 5.39 -5.91 -7.35
C ILE A 60 6.48 -6.13 -8.39
N LEU A 61 7.55 -5.34 -8.29
CA LEU A 61 8.68 -5.37 -9.22
C LEU A 61 9.83 -6.26 -8.72
N ALA A 62 9.98 -6.43 -7.40
CA ALA A 62 10.91 -7.38 -6.80
C ALA A 62 10.45 -7.81 -5.40
N GLY A 63 11.09 -8.85 -4.85
CA GLY A 63 10.82 -9.35 -3.50
C GLY A 63 9.43 -9.97 -3.34
N ARG A 64 8.85 -9.86 -2.15
CA ARG A 64 7.48 -10.33 -1.87
C ARG A 64 6.69 -9.27 -1.13
N LEU A 65 5.42 -9.14 -1.52
CA LEU A 65 4.41 -8.44 -0.75
C LEU A 65 3.52 -9.47 -0.07
N ILE A 66 3.45 -9.42 1.26
CA ILE A 66 2.67 -10.32 2.11
C ILE A 66 1.47 -9.54 2.60
N VAL A 67 0.28 -10.07 2.36
CA VAL A 67 -0.99 -9.51 2.82
C VAL A 67 -1.75 -10.59 3.60
N SER A 68 -2.35 -10.21 4.73
CA SER A 68 -3.06 -11.17 5.60
C SER A 68 -4.58 -11.14 5.41
N ALA A 69 -5.10 -10.11 4.76
CA ALA A 69 -6.50 -9.91 4.43
C ALA A 69 -6.66 -9.08 3.15
N ASP A 70 -7.80 -9.22 2.47
CA ASP A 70 -8.09 -8.49 1.22
C ASP A 70 -8.12 -6.97 1.42
N ASN A 71 -8.54 -6.51 2.60
CA ASN A 71 -8.53 -5.10 2.97
C ASN A 71 -7.12 -4.50 3.08
N ASN A 72 -6.05 -5.29 2.96
CA ASN A 72 -4.68 -4.79 2.94
C ASN A 72 -4.24 -4.27 1.55
N LEU A 73 -5.01 -4.45 0.46
CA LEU A 73 -4.61 -3.97 -0.88
C LEU A 73 -5.52 -2.87 -1.44
N GLU A 74 -6.84 -2.99 -1.38
CA GLU A 74 -7.74 -1.92 -1.79
C GLU A 74 -9.19 -2.19 -1.36
N CYS A 75 -9.84 -1.25 -0.66
CA CYS A 75 -11.29 -1.30 -0.43
C CYS A 75 -12.07 -0.64 -1.57
N ARG A 76 -12.03 -1.21 -2.78
CA ARG A 76 -12.83 -0.74 -3.93
C ARG A 76 -14.34 -1.01 -3.83
N GLY A 77 -14.85 -1.28 -2.63
CA GLY A 77 -16.29 -1.46 -2.37
C GLY A 77 -16.75 -2.91 -2.15
N ARG A 78 -15.86 -3.89 -2.04
CA ARG A 78 -16.20 -5.29 -1.68
C ARG A 78 -15.19 -6.00 -0.77
N CYS A 79 -14.43 -5.27 0.05
CA CYS A 79 -13.78 -5.92 1.20
C CYS A 79 -14.87 -6.20 2.23
N HIS A 80 -15.54 -7.35 2.08
CA HIS A 80 -16.42 -7.84 3.13
C HIS A 80 -15.62 -7.90 4.43
N ALA A 81 -16.20 -7.29 5.46
CA ALA A 81 -15.72 -7.37 6.84
C ALA A 81 -15.68 -8.82 7.34
#